data_AF-A0A022RR37-F1
#
_entry.id   AF-A0A022RR37-F1
#
_cell.length_a   1.000
_cell.length_b   1.000
_cell.length_c   1.000
_cell.angle_alpha   90.00
_cell.angle_beta   90.00
_cell.angle_gamma   90.00
#
_symmetry.space_group_name_H-M   'P 1'
#
loop_
_entity.id
_entity.type
_entity.pdbx_description
1 polymer ?
#
loop_
_entity_poly.entity_id
_entity_poly.type
_entity_poly.pdbx_seq_one_letter_code
_entity_poly.pdbx_strand_id
1 'polypeptide(L)'
;MADTVIEILTKLKQKADEVVKTAERASVFQQDCLDIKSKTEYLSFRIPLLRRAAARAQHDLYERPTRRIIYNTDQVLDDALALVSKCRASALRRVFTACTTTPTAAFVVISSQLSSSIGDVTWLIDAAPDDDDRYPGGVYFGLPPIAAPQPIICLIWEQISILCYGSIEERTGAAAFLVVLASDNDWYGQLIIEEGGVAPLLKLAEEGRTEDQVNAARVIGLAGRDPKSVDKITNAGAWKVFAKILKEGHVNVQIVVAWALSELAAHDHRREYY
;
A
#
# COMPACT_ATOMS: atom_id res chain seq x y z
N MET A 1 -6.63 -15.38 -13.75
CA MET A 1 -7.56 -14.32 -13.32
C MET A 1 -7.11 -13.92 -11.93
N ALA A 2 -6.68 -12.68 -11.75
CA ALA A 2 -6.34 -12.18 -10.42
C ALA A 2 -7.64 -12.07 -9.62
N ASP A 3 -7.67 -12.64 -8.41
CA ASP A 3 -8.80 -12.46 -7.51
C ASP A 3 -9.03 -10.97 -7.29
N THR A 4 -10.29 -10.53 -7.37
CA THR A 4 -10.65 -9.15 -7.07
C THR A 4 -10.37 -8.85 -5.59
N VAL A 5 -10.11 -7.58 -5.23
CA VAL A 5 -9.90 -7.18 -3.81
C VAL A 5 -11.06 -7.66 -2.93
N ILE A 6 -12.29 -7.67 -3.46
CA ILE A 6 -13.50 -8.14 -2.77
C ILE A 6 -13.43 -9.65 -2.48
N GLU A 7 -12.97 -10.47 -3.42
CA GLU A 7 -12.79 -11.92 -3.24
C GLU A 7 -11.69 -12.21 -2.22
N ILE A 8 -10.57 -11.48 -2.30
CA ILE A 8 -9.46 -11.61 -1.34
C ILE A 8 -9.94 -11.28 0.07
N LEU A 9 -10.67 -10.18 0.27
CA LEU A 9 -11.23 -9.82 1.57
C LEU A 9 -12.25 -10.84 2.10
N THR A 10 -12.97 -11.51 1.19
CA THR A 10 -13.90 -12.58 1.57
C THR A 10 -13.15 -13.82 2.10
N LYS A 11 -12.07 -14.23 1.43
CA LYS A 11 -11.18 -15.30 1.91
C LYS A 11 -10.50 -14.93 3.23
N LEU A 12 -10.01 -13.69 3.33
CA LEU A 12 -9.37 -13.18 4.54
C LEU A 12 -10.31 -13.23 5.76
N LYS A 13 -11.58 -12.87 5.57
CA LYS A 13 -12.60 -13.01 6.63
C LYS A 13 -12.79 -14.47 7.04
N GLN A 14 -12.91 -15.39 6.08
CA GLN A 14 -13.09 -16.81 6.37
C GLN A 14 -11.92 -17.35 7.20
N LYS A 15 -10.69 -16.96 6.85
CA LYS A 15 -9.46 -17.30 7.59
C LYS A 15 -9.49 -16.74 9.02
N ALA A 16 -9.89 -15.48 9.21
CA ALA A 16 -10.05 -14.90 10.54
C ALA A 16 -11.09 -15.66 11.39
N ASP A 17 -12.23 -16.02 10.80
CA ASP A 17 -13.27 -16.81 11.48
C ASP A 17 -12.79 -18.24 11.84
N GLU A 18 -11.87 -18.82 11.05
CA GLU A 18 -11.24 -20.12 11.34
C GLU A 18 -10.28 -20.04 12.53
N VAL A 19 -9.46 -18.98 12.62
CA VAL A 19 -8.56 -18.73 13.75
C VAL A 19 -9.37 -18.64 15.04
N VAL A 20 -10.47 -17.88 15.04
CA VAL A 20 -11.38 -17.74 16.21
C VAL A 20 -11.91 -19.10 16.66
N LYS A 21 -12.48 -19.90 15.74
CA LYS A 21 -12.99 -21.24 16.05
C LYS A 21 -11.93 -22.20 16.57
N THR A 22 -10.70 -22.07 16.08
CA THR A 22 -9.58 -22.91 16.50
C THR A 22 -9.09 -22.52 17.88
N ALA A 23 -9.07 -21.21 18.19
CA ALA A 23 -8.71 -20.67 19.50
C ALA A 23 -9.67 -21.08 20.61
N GLU A 24 -10.97 -21.14 20.33
CA GLU A 24 -11.99 -21.62 21.28
C GLU A 24 -11.78 -23.07 21.73
N ARG A 25 -11.14 -23.88 20.89
CA ARG A 25 -10.92 -25.31 21.13
C ARG A 25 -9.55 -25.58 21.78
N ALA A 26 -8.82 -24.55 22.20
CA ALA A 26 -7.50 -24.68 22.81
C ALA A 26 -7.58 -25.32 24.21
N SER A 27 -6.72 -26.32 24.45
CA SER A 27 -6.61 -27.03 25.73
C SER A 27 -5.40 -26.60 26.57
N VAL A 28 -4.41 -25.98 25.94
CA VAL A 28 -3.16 -25.47 26.55
C VAL A 28 -3.01 -23.99 26.18
N PHE A 29 -2.32 -23.19 27.02
CA PHE A 29 -2.13 -21.73 26.81
C PHE A 29 -3.45 -20.97 26.60
N GLN A 30 -4.46 -21.29 27.42
CA GLN A 30 -5.82 -20.76 27.25
C GLN A 30 -5.90 -19.24 27.28
N GLN A 31 -5.17 -18.57 28.18
CA GLN A 31 -5.16 -17.10 28.26
C GLN A 31 -4.58 -16.46 27.00
N ASP A 32 -3.46 -16.97 26.50
CA ASP A 32 -2.82 -16.46 25.28
C ASP A 32 -3.70 -16.72 24.03
N CYS A 33 -4.39 -17.88 23.98
CA CYS A 33 -5.35 -18.18 22.92
C CYS A 33 -6.59 -17.28 22.98
N LEU A 34 -7.05 -16.92 24.19
CA LEU A 34 -8.16 -15.97 24.37
C LEU A 34 -7.80 -14.56 23.91
N ASP A 35 -6.58 -14.09 24.16
CA ASP A 35 -6.09 -12.81 23.64
C ASP A 35 -6.07 -12.80 22.11
N ILE A 36 -5.44 -13.80 21.48
CA ILE A 36 -5.43 -13.96 20.01
C ILE A 36 -6.85 -14.01 19.45
N LYS A 37 -7.75 -14.76 20.11
CA LYS A 37 -9.16 -14.85 19.73
C LYS A 37 -9.81 -13.47 19.69
N SER A 38 -9.73 -12.72 20.79
CA SER A 38 -10.39 -11.42 20.92
C SER A 38 -9.94 -10.41 19.86
N LYS A 39 -8.64 -10.36 19.56
CA LYS A 39 -8.07 -9.51 18.52
C LYS A 39 -8.53 -9.95 17.12
N THR A 40 -8.53 -11.26 16.88
CA THR A 40 -8.97 -11.80 15.58
C THR A 40 -10.47 -11.63 15.34
N GLU A 41 -11.30 -11.71 16.38
CA GLU A 41 -12.74 -11.39 16.31
C GLU A 41 -12.95 -9.93 15.93
N TYR A 42 -12.22 -9.00 16.55
CA TYR A 42 -12.27 -7.59 16.21
C TYR A 42 -11.87 -7.34 14.75
N LEU A 43 -10.76 -7.96 14.30
CA LEU A 43 -10.31 -7.90 12.91
C LEU A 43 -11.37 -8.47 11.94
N SER A 44 -11.96 -9.63 12.25
CA SER A 44 -13.03 -10.27 11.45
C SER A 44 -14.26 -9.39 11.32
N PHE A 45 -14.58 -8.58 12.35
CA PHE A 45 -15.66 -7.61 12.32
C PHE A 45 -15.35 -6.40 11.41
N ARG A 46 -14.08 -5.97 11.32
CA ARG A 46 -13.66 -4.82 10.49
C ARG A 46 -13.53 -5.15 9.00
N ILE A 47 -13.08 -6.36 8.64
CA ILE A 47 -12.90 -6.76 7.23
C ILE A 47 -14.13 -6.50 6.33
N PRO A 48 -15.39 -6.79 6.76
CA PRO A 48 -16.59 -6.44 5.99
C PRO A 48 -16.76 -4.94 5.72
N LEU A 49 -16.32 -4.06 6.63
CA LEU A 49 -16.38 -2.61 6.44
C LEU A 49 -15.40 -2.19 5.35
N LEU A 50 -14.17 -2.71 5.40
CA LEU A 50 -13.17 -2.49 4.36
C LEU A 50 -13.66 -3.00 3.00
N ARG A 51 -14.34 -4.15 2.97
CA ARG A 51 -14.93 -4.70 1.74
C ARG A 51 -16.01 -3.78 1.16
N ARG A 52 -16.85 -3.19 2.01
CA ARG A 52 -17.88 -2.22 1.57
C ARG A 52 -17.22 -0.95 1.03
N ALA A 53 -16.21 -0.44 1.72
CA ALA A 53 -15.44 0.70 1.23
C ALA A 53 -14.82 0.41 -0.14
N ALA A 54 -14.19 -0.76 -0.31
CA ALA A 54 -13.61 -1.20 -1.58
C ALA A 54 -14.64 -1.36 -2.70
N ALA A 55 -15.86 -1.79 -2.38
CA ALA A 55 -16.93 -1.91 -3.37
C ALA A 55 -17.55 -0.57 -3.78
N ARG A 56 -17.49 0.45 -2.91
CA ARG A 56 -18.01 1.81 -3.20
C ARG A 56 -17.03 2.67 -3.99
N ALA A 57 -15.73 2.44 -3.80
CA ALA A 57 -14.69 3.10 -4.57
C ALA A 57 -14.80 2.67 -6.06
N GLN A 58 -15.62 3.39 -6.84
CA GLN A 58 -15.83 3.16 -8.28
C GLN A 58 -14.52 3.20 -9.09
N HIS A 59 -13.48 3.82 -8.53
CA HIS A 59 -12.09 3.73 -8.95
C HIS A 59 -11.28 3.24 -7.75
N ASP A 60 -10.55 2.15 -7.94
CA ASP A 60 -9.85 1.34 -6.94
C ASP A 60 -9.42 2.09 -5.67
N LEU A 61 -9.90 1.63 -4.52
CA LEU A 61 -9.32 1.94 -3.22
C LEU A 61 -7.81 1.76 -3.35
N TYR A 62 -7.06 2.85 -3.15
CA TYR A 62 -5.68 3.00 -3.61
C TYR A 62 -4.89 1.68 -3.49
N GLU A 63 -4.67 1.05 -4.65
CA GLU A 63 -4.47 -0.41 -4.76
C GLU A 63 -3.29 -0.92 -3.92
N ARG A 64 -2.28 -0.06 -3.72
CA ARG A 64 -0.98 -0.41 -3.15
C ARG A 64 -1.01 -0.60 -1.63
N PRO A 65 -1.39 0.39 -0.80
CA PRO A 65 -1.59 0.16 0.63
C PRO A 65 -2.65 -0.88 0.89
N THR A 66 -3.74 -0.90 0.11
CA THR A 66 -4.79 -1.92 0.25
C THR A 66 -4.21 -3.32 0.10
N ARG A 67 -3.46 -3.60 -0.97
CA ARG A 67 -2.82 -4.90 -1.16
C ARG A 67 -1.79 -5.23 -0.09
N ARG A 68 -0.97 -4.26 0.32
CA ARG A 68 0.09 -4.48 1.32
C ARG A 68 -0.50 -4.83 2.69
N ILE A 69 -1.51 -4.09 3.12
CA ILE A 69 -2.22 -4.31 4.38
C ILE A 69 -2.95 -5.65 4.37
N ILE A 70 -3.66 -5.96 3.28
CA ILE A 70 -4.35 -7.25 3.13
C ILE A 70 -3.36 -8.41 3.17
N TYR A 71 -2.25 -8.32 2.43
CA TYR A 71 -1.23 -9.36 2.41
C TYR A 71 -0.58 -9.56 3.78
N ASN A 72 -0.19 -8.49 4.45
CA ASN A 72 0.38 -8.57 5.80
C ASN A 72 -0.61 -9.20 6.79
N THR A 73 -1.89 -8.78 6.73
CA THR A 73 -2.95 -9.34 7.57
C THR A 73 -3.16 -10.83 7.29
N ASP A 74 -3.10 -11.26 6.02
CA ASP A 74 -3.23 -12.67 5.63
C ASP A 74 -2.12 -13.54 6.22
N GLN A 75 -0.86 -13.08 6.14
CA GLN A 75 0.29 -13.77 6.74
C GLN A 75 0.17 -13.87 8.26
N VAL A 76 -0.22 -12.78 8.94
CA VAL A 76 -0.42 -12.78 10.40
C VAL A 76 -1.53 -13.76 10.81
N LEU A 77 -2.60 -13.87 10.02
CA LEU A 77 -3.66 -14.84 10.28
C LEU A 77 -3.20 -16.29 10.05
N ASP A 78 -2.37 -16.56 9.05
CA ASP A 78 -1.76 -17.87 8.83
C ASP A 78 -0.86 -18.28 10.01
N ASP A 79 -0.01 -17.35 10.47
CA ASP A 79 0.86 -17.57 11.62
C ASP A 79 0.06 -17.78 12.91
N ALA A 80 -1.01 -17.02 13.11
CA ALA A 80 -1.95 -17.20 14.23
C ALA A 80 -2.64 -18.56 14.19
N LEU A 81 -3.12 -18.99 13.01
CA LEU A 81 -3.76 -20.30 12.83
C LEU A 81 -2.77 -21.44 13.11
N ALA A 82 -1.54 -21.32 12.60
CA ALA A 82 -0.47 -22.28 12.81
C ALA A 82 -0.03 -22.37 14.28
N LEU A 83 -0.07 -21.27 15.03
CA LEU A 83 0.23 -21.26 16.46
C LEU A 83 -0.92 -21.89 17.27
N VAL A 84 -2.14 -21.42 17.07
CA VAL A 84 -3.31 -21.81 17.86
C VAL A 84 -3.71 -23.26 17.60
N SER A 85 -3.55 -23.77 16.38
CA SER A 85 -3.82 -25.18 16.05
C SER A 85 -2.97 -26.16 16.89
N LYS A 86 -1.75 -25.76 17.27
CA LYS A 86 -0.86 -26.57 18.13
C LYS A 86 -1.35 -26.67 19.58
N CYS A 87 -2.23 -25.78 20.04
CA CYS A 87 -2.80 -25.77 21.40
C CYS A 87 -3.95 -26.76 21.61
N ARG A 88 -4.39 -27.44 20.54
CA ARG A 88 -5.49 -28.42 20.60
C ARG A 88 -5.04 -29.83 21.02
N ALA A 89 -3.77 -30.19 20.78
CA ALA A 89 -3.29 -31.55 21.02
C ALA A 89 -2.65 -31.70 22.41
N SER A 90 -3.29 -32.45 23.29
CA SER A 90 -2.73 -32.85 24.60
C SER A 90 -1.43 -33.65 24.50
N ALA A 91 -1.17 -34.28 23.34
CA ALA A 91 -0.01 -35.14 23.09
C ALA A 91 1.27 -34.40 22.66
N LEU A 92 1.21 -33.10 22.31
CA LEU A 92 2.36 -32.33 21.78
C LEU A 92 3.17 -31.61 22.86
N ARG A 93 3.00 -31.92 24.16
CA ARG A 93 3.84 -31.35 25.24
C ARG A 93 5.35 -31.52 24.98
N ARG A 94 5.75 -32.58 24.26
CA ARG A 94 7.16 -32.86 23.90
C ARG A 94 7.68 -32.06 22.69
N VAL A 95 6.81 -31.55 21.82
CA VAL A 95 7.23 -30.82 20.60
C VAL A 95 7.45 -29.33 20.89
N PHE A 96 6.70 -28.76 21.83
CA PHE A 96 6.93 -27.39 22.30
C PHE A 96 8.26 -27.20 23.06
N THR A 97 8.87 -28.28 23.55
CA THR A 97 10.18 -28.27 24.21
C THR A 97 11.36 -28.36 23.24
N ALA A 98 11.13 -28.72 21.97
CA ALA A 98 12.17 -28.88 20.94
C ALA A 98 12.32 -27.68 20.00
N CYS A 99 11.42 -26.68 20.09
CA CYS A 99 11.50 -25.46 19.31
C CYS A 99 12.40 -24.44 20.03
N THR A 100 13.35 -23.84 19.32
CA THR A 100 14.34 -22.89 19.87
C THR A 100 13.74 -21.58 20.38
N THR A 101 12.45 -21.30 20.09
CA THR A 101 11.70 -20.15 20.57
C THR A 101 10.70 -20.58 21.64
N THR A 102 10.73 -19.94 22.81
CA THR A 102 9.78 -20.25 23.89
C THR A 102 8.33 -20.00 23.43
N PRO A 103 7.38 -20.93 23.68
CA PRO A 103 5.99 -20.83 23.21
C PRO A 103 5.35 -19.47 23.53
N THR A 104 5.61 -18.94 24.72
CA THR A 104 5.12 -17.64 25.20
C THR A 104 5.61 -16.46 24.35
N ALA A 105 6.85 -16.50 23.85
CA ALA A 105 7.37 -15.44 22.98
C ALA A 105 6.64 -15.42 21.62
N ALA A 106 6.29 -16.59 21.08
CA ALA A 106 5.52 -16.67 19.84
C ALA A 106 4.11 -16.07 19.98
N PHE A 107 3.45 -16.31 21.13
CA PHE A 107 2.16 -15.69 21.44
C PHE A 107 2.26 -14.16 21.52
N VAL A 108 3.27 -13.62 22.21
CA VAL A 108 3.49 -12.17 22.32
C VAL A 108 3.72 -11.54 20.93
N VAL A 109 4.52 -12.17 20.08
CA VAL A 109 4.80 -11.68 18.72
C VAL A 109 3.52 -11.66 17.87
N ILE A 110 2.78 -12.77 17.80
CA ILE A 110 1.55 -12.85 17.00
C ILE A 110 0.48 -11.91 17.56
N SER A 111 0.36 -11.81 18.89
CA SER A 111 -0.55 -10.88 19.55
C SER A 111 -0.24 -9.42 19.18
N SER A 112 1.04 -9.04 19.16
CA SER A 112 1.47 -7.71 18.70
C SER A 112 1.18 -7.49 17.22
N GLN A 113 1.47 -8.48 16.37
CA GLN A 113 1.23 -8.39 14.93
C GLN A 113 -0.25 -8.26 14.60
N LEU A 114 -1.14 -8.99 15.30
CA LEU A 114 -2.59 -8.85 15.16
C LEU A 114 -3.05 -7.45 15.55
N SER A 115 -2.50 -6.87 16.62
CA SER A 115 -2.77 -5.47 17.00
C SER A 115 -2.34 -4.49 15.90
N SER A 116 -1.18 -4.71 15.27
CA SER A 116 -0.73 -3.92 14.11
C SER A 116 -1.68 -4.07 12.92
N SER A 117 -2.08 -5.29 12.55
CA SER A 117 -3.03 -5.54 11.45
C SER A 117 -4.40 -4.90 11.72
N ILE A 118 -4.87 -4.89 12.97
CA ILE A 118 -6.10 -4.17 13.35
C ILE A 118 -5.95 -2.67 13.09
N GLY A 119 -4.82 -2.08 13.50
CA GLY A 119 -4.52 -0.67 13.24
C GLY A 119 -4.47 -0.35 11.75
N ASP A 120 -3.79 -1.19 10.96
CA ASP A 120 -3.65 -1.03 9.52
C ASP A 120 -5.00 -1.09 8.79
N VAL A 121 -5.81 -2.12 9.08
CA VAL A 121 -7.15 -2.27 8.49
C VAL A 121 -8.07 -1.14 8.93
N THR A 122 -7.92 -0.67 10.17
CA THR A 122 -8.68 0.49 10.68
C THR A 122 -8.36 1.74 9.88
N TRP A 123 -7.07 2.07 9.80
CA TRP A 123 -6.57 3.19 9.03
C TRP A 123 -7.06 3.15 7.58
N LEU A 124 -7.04 1.99 6.94
CA LEU A 124 -7.46 1.86 5.54
C LEU A 124 -8.97 2.06 5.34
N ILE A 125 -9.80 1.67 6.31
CA ILE A 125 -11.25 1.94 6.29
C ILE A 125 -11.48 3.45 6.39
N ASP A 126 -10.78 4.11 7.30
CA ASP A 126 -10.96 5.54 7.57
C ASP A 126 -10.38 6.40 6.44
N ALA A 127 -9.36 5.91 5.73
CA ALA A 127 -8.78 6.55 4.56
C ALA A 127 -9.63 6.40 3.29
N ALA A 128 -10.66 5.56 3.29
CA ALA A 128 -11.51 5.37 2.12
C ALA A 128 -12.49 6.56 1.98
N PRO A 129 -12.72 7.08 0.76
CA PRO A 129 -13.65 8.18 0.55
C PRO A 129 -15.09 7.76 0.87
N ASP A 130 -15.79 8.55 1.70
CA ASP A 130 -17.25 8.47 1.87
C ASP A 130 -17.92 9.57 1.03
N ASP A 131 -19.15 9.31 0.55
CA ASP A 131 -19.90 10.21 -0.35
C ASP A 131 -20.46 11.45 0.37
N ASP A 132 -20.50 11.43 1.70
CA ASP A 132 -21.04 12.51 2.55
C ASP A 132 -19.96 12.88 3.58
N ASP A 133 -19.57 14.15 3.61
CA ASP A 133 -18.60 14.74 4.54
C ASP A 133 -17.13 14.33 4.37
N ARG A 134 -16.45 14.98 3.40
CA ARG A 134 -15.08 15.45 3.66
C ARG A 134 -15.15 16.38 4.88
N TYR A 135 -15.03 15.84 6.10
CA TYR A 135 -14.74 16.64 7.28
C TYR A 135 -13.32 17.22 7.11
N PRO A 136 -13.16 18.54 6.93
CA PRO A 136 -11.84 19.14 6.88
C PRO A 136 -11.34 19.20 8.33
N GLY A 137 -10.67 18.14 8.79
CA GLY A 137 -10.16 18.05 10.15
C GLY A 137 -10.57 16.81 10.96
N GLY A 138 -10.92 15.70 10.30
CA GLY A 138 -11.05 14.40 10.97
C GLY A 138 -9.71 13.96 11.57
N VAL A 139 -9.64 14.00 12.89
CA VAL A 139 -8.49 13.71 13.77
C VAL A 139 -7.57 12.59 13.24
N TYR A 140 -6.34 12.95 12.90
CA TYR A 140 -5.22 12.04 12.62
C TYR A 140 -5.02 11.04 13.77
N PHE A 141 -5.41 9.78 13.60
CA PHE A 141 -5.02 8.69 14.50
C PHE A 141 -3.76 7.97 13.99
N GLY A 142 -2.69 8.75 13.81
CA GLY A 142 -1.34 8.22 13.58
C GLY A 142 -1.12 7.51 12.24
N LEU A 143 0.15 7.18 11.99
CA LEU A 143 0.58 6.38 10.85
C LEU A 143 0.02 4.95 11.00
N PRO A 144 -0.39 4.28 9.91
CA PRO A 144 -0.73 2.87 10.00
C PRO A 144 0.51 2.11 10.51
N PRO A 145 0.38 1.16 11.43
CA PRO A 145 1.50 0.38 11.95
C PRO A 145 2.47 -0.16 10.88
N ILE A 146 1.98 -0.53 9.70
CA ILE A 146 2.79 -0.97 8.56
C ILE A 146 3.77 0.08 8.04
N ALA A 147 3.44 1.37 8.21
CA ALA A 147 4.29 2.50 7.84
C ALA A 147 5.13 3.02 9.01
N ALA A 148 4.97 2.52 10.23
CA ALA A 148 5.77 2.96 11.38
C ALA A 148 7.29 2.85 11.17
N PRO A 149 7.83 1.80 10.50
CA PRO A 149 9.27 1.73 10.21
C PRO A 149 9.73 2.79 9.20
N GLN A 150 8.85 3.24 8.31
CA GLN A 150 9.15 4.17 7.23
C GLN A 150 7.97 5.15 7.03
N PRO A 151 7.82 6.16 7.90
CA PRO A 151 6.70 7.10 7.90
C PRO A 151 6.45 7.77 6.55
N ILE A 152 7.51 7.98 5.77
CA ILE A 152 7.46 8.61 4.45
C ILE A 152 6.58 7.86 3.46
N ILE A 153 6.45 6.53 3.58
CA ILE A 153 5.58 5.72 2.72
C ILE A 153 4.13 6.19 2.86
N CYS A 154 3.69 6.50 4.08
CA CYS A 154 2.33 6.98 4.32
C CYS A 154 2.08 8.34 3.66
N LEU A 155 3.07 9.25 3.71
CA LEU A 155 2.98 10.55 3.05
C LEU A 155 2.92 10.40 1.52
N ILE A 156 3.72 9.50 0.94
CA ILE A 156 3.68 9.19 -0.49
C ILE A 156 2.31 8.61 -0.87
N TRP A 157 1.76 7.70 -0.08
CA TRP A 157 0.42 7.16 -0.31
C TRP A 157 -0.67 8.23 -0.28
N GLU A 158 -0.61 9.14 0.68
CA GLU A 158 -1.52 10.27 0.77
C GLU A 158 -1.44 11.16 -0.48
N GLN A 159 -0.23 11.54 -0.91
CA GLN A 159 -0.08 12.37 -2.09
C GLN A 159 -0.55 11.67 -3.37
N ILE A 160 -0.27 10.37 -3.53
CA ILE A 160 -0.75 9.64 -4.70
C ILE A 160 -2.28 9.48 -4.67
N SER A 161 -2.89 9.29 -3.49
CA SER A 161 -4.35 9.32 -3.33
C SER A 161 -4.93 10.67 -3.78
N ILE A 162 -4.31 11.78 -3.37
CA ILE A 162 -4.69 13.13 -3.80
C ILE A 162 -4.54 13.30 -5.31
N LEU A 163 -3.48 12.77 -5.94
CA LEU A 163 -3.33 12.78 -7.40
C LEU A 163 -4.50 12.09 -8.12
N CYS A 164 -5.02 10.99 -7.55
CA CYS A 164 -6.12 10.23 -8.13
C CYS A 164 -7.48 10.90 -7.92
N TYR A 165 -7.75 11.40 -6.71
CA TYR A 165 -9.11 11.72 -6.23
C TYR A 165 -9.30 13.16 -5.75
N GLY A 166 -8.21 13.91 -5.57
CA GLY A 166 -8.27 15.30 -5.12
C GLY A 166 -8.87 16.25 -6.16
N SER A 167 -9.19 17.47 -5.72
CA SER A 167 -9.52 18.60 -6.59
C SER A 167 -8.32 18.99 -7.46
N ILE A 168 -8.55 19.84 -8.45
CA ILE A 168 -7.48 20.34 -9.33
C ILE A 168 -6.36 21.00 -8.50
N GLU A 169 -6.72 21.82 -7.51
CA GLU A 169 -5.78 22.52 -6.63
C GLU A 169 -5.02 21.55 -5.71
N GLU A 170 -5.71 20.57 -5.13
CA GLU A 170 -5.10 19.55 -4.28
C GLU A 170 -4.08 18.71 -5.07
N ARG A 171 -4.41 18.35 -6.32
CA ARG A 171 -3.49 17.62 -7.22
C ARG A 171 -2.23 18.41 -7.54
N THR A 172 -2.34 19.72 -7.75
CA THR A 172 -1.17 20.60 -7.97
C THR A 172 -0.25 20.59 -6.77
N GLY A 173 -0.82 20.75 -5.57
CA GLY A 173 -0.07 20.70 -4.31
C GLY A 173 0.64 19.36 -4.11
N ALA A 174 -0.07 18.25 -4.35
CA ALA A 174 0.49 16.91 -4.25
C ALA A 174 1.62 16.67 -5.25
N ALA A 175 1.47 17.07 -6.51
CA ALA A 175 2.51 16.94 -7.52
C ALA A 175 3.76 17.76 -7.15
N ALA A 176 3.58 19.00 -6.67
CA ALA A 176 4.69 19.85 -6.22
C ALA A 176 5.42 19.24 -5.01
N PHE A 177 4.70 18.68 -4.05
CA PHE A 177 5.30 18.00 -2.90
C PHE A 177 6.13 16.77 -3.32
N LEU A 178 5.60 15.97 -4.25
CA LEU A 178 6.32 14.81 -4.79
C LEU A 178 7.59 15.22 -5.56
N VAL A 179 7.60 16.38 -6.24
CA VAL A 179 8.82 16.93 -6.85
C VAL A 179 9.87 17.22 -5.79
N VAL A 180 9.49 17.86 -4.68
CA VAL A 180 10.42 18.16 -3.57
C VAL A 180 11.02 16.88 -3.01
N LEU A 181 10.19 15.86 -2.74
CA LEU A 181 10.67 14.56 -2.26
C LEU A 181 11.62 13.90 -3.27
N ALA A 182 11.23 13.77 -4.52
CA ALA A 182 12.04 13.13 -5.55
C ALA A 182 13.35 13.87 -5.83
N SER A 183 13.40 15.19 -5.58
CA SER A 183 14.61 16.01 -5.77
C SER A 183 15.59 15.90 -4.62
N ASP A 184 15.09 15.64 -3.40
CA ASP A 184 15.89 15.55 -2.19
C ASP A 184 16.74 14.27 -2.17
N ASN A 185 16.16 13.15 -2.60
CA ASN A 185 16.84 11.86 -2.65
C ASN A 185 16.27 10.97 -3.76
N ASP A 186 17.15 10.39 -4.57
CA ASP A 186 16.78 9.44 -5.63
C ASP A 186 15.99 8.24 -5.08
N TRP A 187 16.24 7.85 -3.82
CA TRP A 187 15.47 6.82 -3.12
C TRP A 187 13.98 7.18 -2.99
N TYR A 188 13.64 8.45 -2.74
CA TYR A 188 12.25 8.87 -2.68
C TYR A 188 11.59 8.82 -4.06
N GLY A 189 12.33 9.17 -5.11
CA GLY A 189 11.89 8.99 -6.50
C GLY A 189 11.54 7.53 -6.78
N GLN A 190 12.43 6.60 -6.43
CA GLN A 190 12.19 5.16 -6.55
C GLN A 190 10.94 4.73 -5.75
N LEU A 191 10.80 5.21 -4.52
CA LEU A 191 9.69 4.85 -3.64
C LEU A 191 8.34 5.32 -4.20
N ILE A 192 8.27 6.51 -4.79
CA ILE A 192 7.06 7.02 -5.45
C ILE A 192 6.61 6.08 -6.59
N ILE A 193 7.56 5.57 -7.37
CA ILE A 193 7.29 4.63 -8.47
C ILE A 193 6.89 3.26 -7.94
N GLU A 194 7.57 2.76 -6.90
CA GLU A 194 7.26 1.50 -6.22
C GLU A 194 5.86 1.48 -5.62
N GLU A 195 5.47 2.58 -5.00
CA GLU A 195 4.16 2.74 -4.38
C GLU A 195 3.05 3.05 -5.40
N GLY A 196 3.33 3.11 -6.71
CA GLY A 196 2.31 3.16 -7.77
C GLY A 196 2.03 4.55 -8.33
N GLY A 197 2.91 5.53 -8.13
CA GLY A 197 2.72 6.90 -8.59
C GLY A 197 2.74 7.07 -10.12
N VAL A 198 3.26 6.12 -10.89
CA VAL A 198 3.46 6.27 -12.35
C VAL A 198 2.17 6.60 -13.09
N ALA A 199 1.13 5.79 -12.91
CA ALA A 199 -0.13 5.96 -13.64
C ALA A 199 -0.81 7.32 -13.34
N PRO A 200 -1.01 7.73 -12.07
CA PRO A 200 -1.59 9.05 -11.79
C PRO A 200 -0.70 10.21 -12.25
N LEU A 201 0.64 10.09 -12.14
CA LEU A 201 1.55 11.10 -12.66
C LEU A 201 1.47 11.21 -14.19
N LEU A 202 1.43 10.10 -14.93
CA LEU A 202 1.28 10.12 -16.39
C LEU A 202 -0.07 10.71 -16.81
N LYS A 203 -1.15 10.37 -16.11
CA LYS A 203 -2.46 10.97 -16.35
C LYS A 203 -2.43 12.48 -16.11
N LEU A 204 -1.81 12.92 -15.01
CA LEU A 204 -1.65 14.35 -14.71
C LEU A 204 -0.75 15.05 -15.74
N ALA A 205 0.28 14.38 -16.26
CA ALA A 205 1.13 14.89 -17.34
C ALA A 205 0.38 15.05 -18.67
N GLU A 206 -0.62 14.23 -18.94
CA GLU A 206 -1.43 14.30 -20.17
C GLU A 206 -2.57 15.32 -20.06
N GLU A 207 -3.29 15.34 -18.93
CA GLU A 207 -4.57 16.05 -18.78
C GLU A 207 -4.50 17.29 -17.87
N GLY A 208 -3.41 17.46 -17.12
CA GLY A 208 -3.27 18.54 -16.13
C GLY A 208 -3.07 19.92 -16.72
N ARG A 209 -3.07 20.94 -15.86
CA ARG A 209 -2.67 22.31 -16.26
C ARG A 209 -1.16 22.34 -16.51
N THR A 210 -0.67 23.38 -17.16
CA THR A 210 0.76 23.52 -17.49
C THR A 210 1.69 23.27 -16.29
N GLU A 211 1.34 23.78 -15.10
CA GLU A 211 2.10 23.55 -13.87
C GLU A 211 2.05 22.09 -13.40
N ASP A 212 0.86 21.48 -13.41
CA ASP A 212 0.65 20.08 -13.06
C ASP A 212 1.43 19.15 -14.00
N GLN A 213 1.38 19.42 -15.30
CA GLN A 213 2.09 18.66 -16.31
C GLN A 213 3.60 18.76 -16.12
N VAL A 214 4.10 19.97 -15.84
CA VAL A 214 5.51 20.21 -15.54
C VAL A 214 5.94 19.46 -14.29
N ASN A 215 5.17 19.52 -13.20
CA ASN A 215 5.51 18.84 -11.95
C ASN A 215 5.47 17.32 -12.13
N ALA A 216 4.44 16.79 -12.77
CA ALA A 216 4.31 15.35 -13.02
C ALA A 216 5.45 14.80 -13.89
N ALA A 217 5.76 15.47 -15.02
CA ALA A 217 6.88 15.10 -15.87
C ALA A 217 8.21 15.16 -15.12
N ARG A 218 8.37 16.11 -14.20
CA ARG A 218 9.58 16.27 -13.39
C ARG A 218 9.76 15.14 -12.39
N VAL A 219 8.70 14.74 -11.67
CA VAL A 219 8.75 13.57 -10.77
C VAL A 219 9.16 12.32 -11.55
N ILE A 220 8.58 12.09 -12.73
CA ILE A 220 8.90 10.94 -13.57
C ILE A 220 10.37 10.98 -14.04
N GLY A 221 10.86 12.15 -14.45
CA GLY A 221 12.28 12.33 -14.85
C GLY A 221 13.26 12.06 -13.71
N LEU A 222 12.99 12.61 -12.51
CA LEU A 222 13.80 12.40 -11.31
C LEU A 222 13.83 10.92 -10.91
N ALA A 223 12.67 10.27 -10.89
CA ALA A 223 12.59 8.84 -10.60
C ALA A 223 13.23 7.96 -11.69
N GLY A 224 13.39 8.50 -12.91
CA GLY A 224 14.06 7.85 -14.03
C GLY A 224 15.57 7.65 -13.87
N ARG A 225 16.18 8.14 -12.79
CA ARG A 225 17.60 7.91 -12.46
C ARG A 225 17.90 6.51 -11.93
N ASP A 226 16.87 5.85 -11.39
CA ASP A 226 16.95 4.45 -10.98
C ASP A 226 16.54 3.51 -12.14
N PRO A 227 17.41 2.61 -12.61
CA PRO A 227 17.09 1.68 -13.71
C PRO A 227 15.85 0.82 -13.47
N LYS A 228 15.56 0.43 -12.21
CA LYS A 228 14.36 -0.36 -11.90
C LYS A 228 13.07 0.46 -12.07
N SER A 229 13.16 1.76 -11.79
CA SER A 229 12.08 2.71 -11.98
C SER A 229 11.82 2.98 -13.47
N VAL A 230 12.88 3.04 -14.29
CA VAL A 230 12.77 3.15 -15.76
C VAL A 230 11.89 2.03 -16.33
N ASP A 231 12.11 0.77 -15.94
CA ASP A 231 11.28 -0.34 -16.43
C ASP A 231 9.79 -0.15 -16.13
N LYS A 232 9.47 0.24 -14.90
CA LYS A 232 8.07 0.47 -14.48
C LYS A 232 7.45 1.63 -15.24
N ILE A 233 8.18 2.73 -15.39
CA ILE A 233 7.75 3.93 -16.11
C ILE A 233 7.46 3.59 -17.58
N THR A 234 8.37 2.83 -18.21
CA THR A 234 8.23 2.47 -19.62
C THR A 234 7.11 1.46 -19.87
N ASN A 235 6.97 0.47 -19.00
CA ASN A 235 5.86 -0.50 -19.05
C ASN A 235 4.49 0.14 -18.81
N ALA A 236 4.42 1.25 -18.07
CA ALA A 236 3.20 2.03 -17.90
C ALA A 236 2.84 2.91 -19.12
N GLY A 237 3.65 2.88 -20.19
CA GLY A 237 3.36 3.61 -21.43
C GLY A 237 3.85 5.06 -21.45
N ALA A 238 4.79 5.43 -20.58
CA ALA A 238 5.33 6.79 -20.52
C ALA A 238 5.82 7.32 -21.88
N TRP A 239 6.44 6.46 -22.71
CA TRP A 239 6.90 6.83 -24.04
C TRP A 239 5.80 7.40 -24.93
N LYS A 240 4.60 6.79 -24.90
CA LYS A 240 3.47 7.22 -25.72
C LYS A 240 2.95 8.58 -25.25
N VAL A 241 2.80 8.75 -23.95
CA VAL A 241 2.33 10.00 -23.32
C VAL A 241 3.33 11.14 -23.62
N PHE A 242 4.61 10.91 -23.35
CA PHE A 242 5.66 11.92 -23.55
C PHE A 242 5.86 12.28 -25.03
N ALA A 243 5.77 11.31 -25.96
CA ALA A 243 5.83 11.60 -27.38
C ALA A 243 4.66 12.47 -27.88
N LYS A 244 3.47 12.29 -27.32
CA LYS A 244 2.31 13.16 -27.62
C LYS A 244 2.54 14.58 -27.09
N ILE A 245 2.98 14.71 -25.84
CA ILE A 245 3.27 16.02 -25.24
C ILE A 245 4.37 16.77 -26.01
N LEU A 246 5.42 16.08 -26.48
CA LEU A 246 6.46 16.70 -27.31
C LEU A 246 5.95 17.23 -28.66
N LYS A 247 4.88 16.65 -29.21
CA LYS A 247 4.30 17.09 -30.50
C LYS A 247 3.32 18.25 -30.33
N GLU A 248 2.49 18.19 -29.29
CA GLU A 248 1.28 19.02 -29.18
C GLU A 248 1.25 19.89 -27.90
N GLY A 249 2.13 19.62 -26.94
CA GLY A 249 2.12 20.26 -25.63
C GLY A 249 2.68 21.68 -25.62
N HIS A 250 2.44 22.40 -24.52
CA HIS A 250 3.00 23.72 -24.29
C HIS A 250 4.54 23.67 -24.18
N VAL A 251 5.25 24.65 -24.73
CA VAL A 251 6.73 24.66 -24.81
C VAL A 251 7.41 24.39 -23.45
N ASN A 252 6.91 24.99 -22.37
CA ASN A 252 7.45 24.74 -21.02
C ASN A 252 7.34 23.27 -20.59
N VAL A 253 6.26 22.60 -20.97
CA VAL A 253 6.04 21.18 -20.66
C VAL A 253 6.93 20.33 -21.57
N GLN A 254 7.04 20.67 -22.85
CA GLN A 254 7.91 19.99 -23.81
C GLN A 254 9.36 19.97 -23.35
N ILE A 255 9.89 21.08 -22.82
CA ILE A 255 11.26 21.17 -22.31
C ILE A 255 11.47 20.18 -21.16
N VAL A 256 10.56 20.13 -20.20
CA VAL A 256 10.66 19.24 -19.03
C VAL A 256 10.49 17.78 -19.43
N VAL A 257 9.58 17.48 -20.36
CA VAL A 257 9.40 16.14 -20.90
C VAL A 257 10.63 15.68 -21.68
N ALA A 258 11.24 16.56 -22.49
CA ALA A 258 12.49 16.24 -23.19
C ALA A 258 13.62 15.92 -22.22
N TRP A 259 13.73 16.70 -21.13
CA TRP A 259 14.67 16.40 -20.05
C TRP A 259 14.37 15.05 -19.38
N ALA A 260 13.12 14.79 -18.99
CA ALA A 260 12.72 13.52 -18.37
C ALA A 260 13.00 12.31 -19.26
N LEU A 261 12.74 12.42 -20.57
CA LEU A 261 13.09 11.40 -21.56
C LEU A 261 14.60 11.18 -21.64
N SER A 262 15.41 12.24 -21.51
CA SER A 262 16.87 12.11 -21.52
C SER A 262 17.39 11.35 -20.31
N GLU A 263 16.83 11.60 -19.11
CA GLU A 263 17.17 10.86 -17.88
C GLU A 263 16.77 9.38 -18.03
N LEU A 264 15.53 9.10 -18.44
CA LEU A 264 15.05 7.72 -18.65
C LEU A 264 15.94 6.98 -19.65
N ALA A 265 16.32 7.63 -20.75
CA ALA A 265 17.14 7.03 -21.78
C ALA A 265 18.62 6.86 -21.36
N ALA A 266 19.14 7.70 -20.46
CA ALA A 266 20.48 7.56 -19.90
C ALA A 266 20.59 6.36 -18.96
N HIS A 267 19.50 6.00 -18.29
CA HIS A 267 19.45 4.92 -17.29
C HIS A 267 18.69 3.66 -17.76
N ASP A 268 18.27 3.61 -19.03
CA ASP A 268 17.68 2.40 -19.63
C ASP A 268 18.79 1.41 -20.03
N HIS A 269 18.90 0.32 -19.27
CA HIS A 269 19.84 -0.77 -19.52
C HIS A 269 19.57 -1.53 -20.83
N ARG A 270 18.41 -1.36 -21.48
CA ARG A 270 18.13 -1.93 -22.81
C ARG A 270 18.97 -1.29 -23.92
N ARG A 271 19.65 -0.16 -23.65
CA ARG A 271 20.63 0.42 -24.56
C ARG A 271 21.92 -0.40 -24.71
N GLU A 272 22.25 -1.25 -23.75
CA GLU A 272 23.49 -2.05 -23.82
C GLU A 272 23.41 -3.22 -24.82
N TYR A 273 22.25 -3.46 -25.43
CA TYR A 273 22.00 -4.58 -26.34
C TYR A 273 21.78 -4.17 -27.82
N TYR A 274 22.04 -2.91 -28.19
CA TYR A 274 21.97 -2.42 -29.58
C TYR A 274 23.25 -1.72 -30.02
#